data_AF-A0A0F9ANH7-F1
#
_entry.id   AF-A0A0F9ANH7-F1
#
_cell.length_a   1.000
_cell.length_b   1.000
_cell.length_c   1.000
_cell.angle_alpha   90.00
_cell.angle_beta   90.00
_cell.angle_gamma   90.00
#
_symmetry.space_group_name_H-M   'P 1'
#
loop_
_entity.id
_entity.type
_entity.pdbx_description
1 polymer ?
#
loop_
_entity_poly.entity_id
_entity_poly.type
_entity_poly.pdbx_seq_one_letter_code
_entity_poly.pdbx_strand_id
1 'polypeptide(L)'
;MSFFFGWFKALSFTAQTKDSKNIARRLLVFLIVIIFLVQVVILMLLHEFVPLSHFFITLIDSAALIVLLFPVLYFLVFRPLLTLIVKRQQAEKELKKAYEEVESQVKERTAELVVTNEQLRLEIIERKRAKELSDTINSINAAIHSTLDFDQIMQRVVVDSVKGIVADAASIDMHENGNWYVRYISDLPKELLGQRLRGEDNMFLRFIEKSKKHVHISNTYT
;
A
#
# COMPACT_ATOMS: atom_id res chain seq x y z
N MET A 1 13.29 -8.29 -14.52
CA MET A 1 13.23 -7.82 -15.93
C MET A 1 14.26 -6.72 -16.25
N SER A 2 15.02 -6.15 -15.29
CA SER A 2 16.02 -5.11 -15.59
C SER A 2 17.40 -5.61 -16.03
N PHE A 3 17.74 -6.88 -15.79
CA PHE A 3 19.06 -7.46 -16.17
C PHE A 3 19.23 -7.66 -17.68
N PHE A 4 18.16 -7.97 -18.41
CA PHE A 4 18.21 -8.18 -19.87
C PHE A 4 18.46 -6.88 -20.65
N PHE A 5 17.99 -5.74 -20.13
CA PHE A 5 18.13 -4.45 -20.80
C PHE A 5 19.57 -3.91 -20.76
N GLY A 6 20.32 -4.22 -19.69
CA GLY A 6 21.73 -3.83 -19.54
C GLY A 6 22.66 -4.55 -20.52
N TRP A 7 22.45 -5.85 -20.75
CA TRP A 7 23.30 -6.64 -21.64
C TRP A 7 23.11 -6.26 -23.11
N PHE A 8 21.87 -5.97 -23.53
CA PHE A 8 21.57 -5.52 -24.90
C PHE A 8 22.19 -4.15 -25.21
N LYS A 9 22.22 -3.25 -24.22
CA LYS A 9 22.86 -1.93 -24.33
C LYS A 9 24.39 -2.01 -24.38
N ALA A 10 24.99 -2.96 -23.66
CA ALA A 10 26.43 -3.24 -23.73
C ALA A 10 26.85 -3.86 -25.07
N LEU A 11 26.02 -4.74 -25.64
CA LEU A 11 26.28 -5.37 -26.94
C LEU A 11 26.12 -4.38 -28.11
N SER A 12 25.14 -3.48 -28.05
CA SER A 12 24.98 -2.42 -29.07
C SER A 12 26.09 -1.36 -28.99
N PHE A 13 26.55 -1.01 -27.79
CA PHE A 13 27.68 -0.09 -27.60
C PHE A 13 29.02 -0.66 -28.11
N THR A 14 29.26 -1.95 -27.88
CA THR A 14 30.48 -2.63 -28.38
C THR A 14 30.44 -2.85 -29.90
N ALA A 15 29.27 -3.07 -30.50
CA ALA A 15 29.12 -3.11 -31.95
C ALA A 15 29.34 -1.74 -32.60
N GLN A 16 28.78 -0.67 -32.02
CA GLN A 16 28.88 0.69 -32.58
C GLN A 16 30.30 1.29 -32.47
N THR A 17 31.07 0.90 -31.45
CA THR A 17 32.48 1.31 -31.31
C THR A 17 33.41 0.59 -32.29
N LYS A 18 33.09 -0.65 -32.68
CA LYS A 18 33.86 -1.42 -33.68
C LYS A 18 33.70 -0.84 -35.09
N ASP A 19 32.50 -0.42 -35.47
CA ASP A 19 32.25 0.23 -36.76
C ASP A 19 32.84 1.64 -36.83
N SER A 20 32.76 2.42 -35.74
CA SER A 20 33.35 3.76 -35.68
C SER A 20 34.88 3.74 -35.88
N LYS A 21 35.58 2.77 -35.28
CA LYS A 21 37.03 2.60 -35.49
C LYS A 21 37.38 2.27 -36.95
N ASN A 22 36.58 1.43 -37.61
CA ASN A 22 36.79 1.09 -39.01
C ASN A 22 36.53 2.28 -39.94
N ILE A 23 35.50 3.07 -39.66
CA ILE A 23 35.19 4.30 -40.40
C ILE A 23 36.31 5.33 -40.23
N ALA A 24 36.76 5.58 -39.00
CA ALA A 24 37.87 6.50 -38.74
C ALA A 24 39.16 6.07 -39.46
N ARG A 25 39.47 4.77 -39.46
CA ARG A 25 40.62 4.23 -40.21
C ARG A 25 40.47 4.44 -41.72
N ARG A 26 39.29 4.20 -42.29
CA ARG A 26 39.03 4.46 -43.72
C ARG A 26 39.19 5.94 -44.06
N LEU A 27 38.64 6.85 -43.24
CA LEU A 27 38.78 8.30 -43.44
C LEU A 27 40.24 8.75 -43.36
N LEU A 28 41.03 8.22 -42.41
CA LEU A 28 42.46 8.49 -42.33
C LEU A 28 43.21 8.04 -43.58
N VAL A 29 42.92 6.83 -44.08
CA VAL A 29 43.54 6.32 -45.31
C VAL A 29 43.17 7.20 -46.50
N PHE A 30 41.89 7.58 -46.63
CA PHE A 30 41.45 8.51 -47.68
C PHE A 30 42.14 9.87 -47.59
N LEU A 31 42.29 10.42 -46.38
CA LEU A 31 42.99 11.69 -46.17
C LEU A 31 44.45 11.60 -46.63
N ILE A 32 45.17 10.55 -46.23
CA ILE A 32 46.57 10.32 -46.62
C ILE A 32 46.69 10.21 -48.14
N VAL A 33 45.78 9.46 -48.79
CA VAL A 33 45.77 9.31 -50.25
C VAL A 33 45.49 10.64 -50.95
N ILE A 34 44.51 11.43 -50.47
CA ILE A 34 44.19 12.73 -51.05
C ILE A 34 45.36 13.70 -50.87
N ILE A 35 45.99 13.75 -49.70
CA ILE A 35 47.19 14.57 -49.45
C ILE A 35 48.29 14.22 -50.45
N PHE A 36 48.58 12.93 -50.59
CA PHE A 36 49.61 12.45 -51.51
C PHE A 36 49.30 12.81 -52.96
N LEU A 37 48.06 12.59 -53.41
CA LEU A 37 47.64 12.96 -54.77
C LEU A 37 47.74 14.45 -55.02
N VAL A 38 47.28 15.28 -54.07
CA VAL A 38 47.37 16.74 -54.16
C VAL A 38 48.83 17.18 -54.21
N GLN A 39 49.71 16.61 -53.38
CA GLN A 39 51.13 16.93 -53.38
C GLN A 39 51.78 16.58 -54.73
N VAL A 40 51.49 15.41 -55.30
CA VAL A 40 52.00 15.02 -56.63
C VAL A 40 51.51 15.98 -57.72
N VAL A 41 50.24 16.37 -57.68
CA VAL A 41 49.66 17.33 -58.64
C VAL A 41 50.28 18.72 -58.49
N ILE A 42 50.46 19.22 -57.27
CA ILE A 42 51.11 20.52 -57.02
C ILE A 42 52.56 20.49 -57.52
N LEU A 43 53.31 19.41 -57.24
CA LEU A 43 54.68 19.24 -57.73
C LEU A 43 54.76 19.23 -59.26
N MET A 44 53.82 18.53 -59.91
CA MET A 44 53.72 18.50 -61.38
C MET A 44 53.43 19.90 -61.96
N LEU A 45 52.48 20.63 -61.36
CA LEU A 45 52.09 21.97 -61.82
C LEU A 45 53.15 23.05 -61.54
N LEU A 46 53.77 23.05 -60.37
CA LEU A 46 54.77 24.07 -60.02
C LEU A 46 56.06 23.90 -60.82
N HIS A 47 56.48 22.67 -61.13
CA HIS A 47 57.71 22.41 -61.88
C HIS A 47 57.61 22.83 -63.35
N GLU A 48 56.45 22.65 -63.98
CA GLU A 48 56.28 22.89 -65.42
C GLU A 48 55.99 24.36 -65.76
N PHE A 49 55.32 25.10 -64.88
CA PHE A 49 54.81 26.44 -65.19
C PHE A 49 55.62 27.60 -64.61
N VAL A 50 56.52 27.35 -63.65
CA VAL A 50 57.10 28.44 -62.84
C VAL A 50 58.63 28.29 -62.69
N PRO A 51 59.45 28.96 -63.53
CA PRO A 51 60.91 28.97 -63.41
C PRO A 51 61.37 29.98 -62.33
N LEU A 52 60.91 29.83 -61.09
CA LEU A 52 61.33 30.65 -59.95
C LEU A 52 62.56 30.07 -59.24
N SER A 53 63.22 30.90 -58.43
CA SER A 53 64.27 30.44 -57.51
C SER A 53 63.75 29.36 -56.57
N HIS A 54 64.59 28.36 -56.28
CA HIS A 54 64.25 27.19 -55.48
C HIS A 54 63.64 27.53 -54.10
N PHE A 55 64.03 28.66 -53.51
CA PHE A 55 63.49 29.14 -52.23
C PHE A 55 61.98 29.48 -52.30
N PHE A 56 61.53 30.12 -53.38
CA PHE A 56 60.12 30.51 -53.52
C PHE A 56 59.22 29.33 -53.88
N ILE A 57 59.75 28.33 -54.59
CA ILE A 57 59.00 27.13 -55.00
C ILE A 57 58.54 26.33 -53.77
N THR A 58 59.42 26.08 -52.80
CA THR A 58 59.08 25.29 -51.59
C THR A 58 58.12 26.03 -50.66
N LEU A 59 58.21 27.36 -50.62
CA LEU A 59 57.30 28.21 -49.86
C LEU A 59 55.89 28.20 -50.46
N ILE A 60 55.79 28.34 -51.78
CA ILE A 60 54.51 28.30 -52.51
C ILE A 60 53.89 26.90 -52.43
N ASP A 61 54.68 25.84 -52.54
CA ASP A 61 54.22 24.45 -52.39
C ASP A 61 53.57 24.20 -51.02
N SER A 62 54.25 24.59 -49.94
CA SER A 62 53.73 24.45 -48.58
C SER A 62 52.44 25.25 -48.37
N ALA A 63 52.37 26.49 -48.88
CA ALA A 63 51.19 27.33 -48.79
C ALA A 63 50.02 26.77 -49.61
N ALA A 64 50.29 26.32 -50.85
CA ALA A 64 49.30 25.71 -51.73
C ALA A 64 48.72 24.43 -51.10
N LEU A 65 49.56 23.58 -50.51
CA LEU A 65 49.11 22.37 -49.82
C LEU A 65 48.14 22.70 -48.67
N ILE A 66 48.45 23.68 -47.81
CA ILE A 66 47.57 24.08 -46.70
C ILE A 66 46.22 24.61 -47.23
N VAL A 67 46.27 25.49 -48.24
CA VAL A 67 45.07 26.10 -48.83
C VAL A 67 44.18 25.04 -49.47
N LEU A 68 44.76 24.06 -50.16
CA LEU A 68 44.03 22.99 -50.84
C LEU A 68 43.55 21.90 -49.86
N LEU A 69 44.29 21.66 -48.77
CA LEU A 69 43.91 20.73 -47.71
C LEU A 69 42.74 21.23 -46.87
N PHE A 70 42.67 22.54 -46.60
CA PHE A 70 41.67 23.13 -45.71
C PHE A 70 40.21 22.73 -46.05
N PRO A 71 39.71 22.88 -47.29
CA PRO A 71 38.34 22.49 -47.63
C PRO A 71 38.11 20.98 -47.49
N VAL A 72 39.12 20.15 -47.82
CA VAL A 72 39.05 18.69 -47.67
C VAL A 72 38.94 18.31 -46.20
N LEU A 73 39.79 18.87 -45.34
CA LEU A 73 39.77 18.63 -43.90
C LEU A 73 38.44 19.08 -43.27
N TYR A 74 37.94 20.26 -43.66
CA TYR A 74 36.66 20.78 -43.18
C TYR A 74 35.49 19.85 -43.53
N PHE A 75 35.40 19.45 -44.80
CA PHE A 75 34.30 18.61 -45.26
C PHE A 75 34.39 17.18 -44.72
N LEU A 76 35.60 16.61 -44.64
CA LEU A 76 35.78 15.21 -44.31
C LEU A 76 35.84 14.95 -42.79
N VAL A 77 36.36 15.90 -42.00
CA VAL A 77 36.58 15.72 -40.55
C VAL A 77 35.64 16.60 -39.74
N PHE A 78 35.57 17.90 -40.01
CA PHE A 78 34.79 18.81 -39.15
C PHE A 78 33.27 18.61 -39.29
N ARG A 79 32.75 18.44 -40.51
CA ARG A 79 31.31 18.16 -40.76
C ARG A 79 30.76 16.94 -39.98
N PRO A 80 31.38 15.74 -40.05
CA PRO A 80 30.87 14.59 -39.30
C PRO A 80 31.03 14.76 -37.78
N LEU A 81 32.11 15.40 -37.30
CA LEU A 81 32.30 15.67 -35.87
C LEU A 81 31.22 16.58 -35.30
N LEU A 82 30.89 17.68 -35.98
CA LEU A 82 29.83 18.59 -35.55
C LEU A 82 28.46 17.88 -35.53
N THR A 83 28.18 17.07 -36.55
CA THR A 83 26.95 16.29 -36.62
C THR A 83 26.85 15.29 -35.46
N LEU A 84 27.96 14.64 -35.11
CA LEU A 84 28.02 13.72 -33.99
C LEU A 84 27.78 14.42 -32.66
N ILE A 85 28.39 15.60 -32.45
CA ILE A 85 28.20 16.40 -31.23
C ILE A 85 26.73 16.81 -31.09
N VAL A 86 26.12 17.32 -32.15
CA VAL A 86 24.70 17.73 -32.13
C VAL A 86 23.79 16.54 -31.86
N LYS A 87 24.01 15.40 -32.53
CA LYS A 87 23.23 14.18 -32.28
C LYS A 87 23.37 13.69 -30.84
N ARG A 88 24.59 13.71 -30.30
CA ARG A 88 24.83 13.34 -28.90
C ARG A 88 24.10 14.28 -27.94
N GLN A 89 24.22 15.60 -28.14
CA GLN A 89 23.55 16.59 -27.31
C GLN A 89 22.02 16.45 -27.35
N GLN A 90 21.45 16.12 -28.52
CA GLN A 90 20.03 15.88 -28.66
C GLN A 90 19.60 14.63 -27.89
N ALA A 91 20.32 13.52 -28.03
CA ALA A 91 20.04 12.30 -27.28
C ALA A 91 20.19 12.49 -25.76
N GLU A 92 21.18 13.27 -25.31
CA GLU A 92 21.34 13.63 -23.90
C GLU A 92 20.18 14.49 -23.38
N LYS A 93 19.69 15.44 -24.17
CA LYS A 93 18.51 16.25 -23.81
C LYS A 93 17.25 15.40 -23.72
N GLU A 94 17.02 14.50 -24.67
CA GLU A 94 15.87 13.59 -24.65
C GLU A 94 15.93 12.65 -23.45
N LEU A 95 17.10 12.08 -23.17
CA LEU A 95 17.31 11.26 -21.98
C LEU A 95 17.05 12.04 -20.69
N LYS A 96 17.53 13.29 -20.62
CA LYS A 96 17.30 14.15 -19.47
C LYS A 96 15.82 14.43 -19.26
N LYS A 97 15.07 14.74 -20.33
CA LYS A 97 13.62 14.95 -20.26
C LYS A 97 12.88 13.70 -19.77
N ALA A 98 13.23 12.54 -20.32
CA ALA A 98 12.63 11.28 -19.89
C ALA A 98 12.92 10.97 -18.41
N TYR A 99 14.13 11.30 -17.94
CA TYR A 99 14.50 11.15 -16.54
C TYR A 99 13.71 12.11 -15.63
N GLU A 100 13.63 13.39 -16.00
CA GLU A 100 12.85 14.41 -15.29
C GLU A 100 11.37 14.03 -15.19
N GLU A 101 10.79 13.50 -16.28
CA GLU A 101 9.39 13.03 -16.29
C GLU A 101 9.18 11.83 -15.37
N VAL A 102 10.04 10.81 -15.44
CA VAL A 102 9.96 9.64 -14.56
C VAL A 102 10.15 10.06 -13.10
N GLU A 103 11.10 10.95 -12.81
CA GLU A 103 11.32 11.45 -11.45
C GLU A 103 10.09 12.20 -10.91
N SER A 104 9.44 13.02 -11.75
CA SER A 104 8.20 13.70 -11.40
C SER A 104 7.09 12.69 -11.07
N GLN A 105 6.87 11.69 -11.93
CA GLN A 105 5.85 10.66 -11.70
C GLN A 105 6.13 9.82 -10.45
N VAL A 106 7.41 9.53 -10.17
CA VAL A 106 7.79 8.81 -8.94
C VAL A 106 7.50 9.65 -7.72
N LYS A 107 7.83 10.96 -7.73
CA LYS A 107 7.52 11.86 -6.61
C LYS A 107 6.02 11.95 -6.36
N GLU A 108 5.23 12.15 -7.41
CA GLU A 108 3.77 12.24 -7.33
C GLU A 108 3.16 10.95 -6.75
N ARG A 109 3.49 9.79 -7.33
CA ARG A 109 3.00 8.50 -6.83
C ARG A 109 3.48 8.18 -5.42
N THR A 110 4.69 8.59 -5.06
CA THR A 110 5.20 8.39 -3.69
C THR A 110 4.43 9.26 -2.70
N ALA A 111 4.13 10.51 -3.05
CA ALA A 111 3.31 11.39 -2.21
C ALA A 111 1.89 10.83 -2.02
N GLU A 112 1.27 10.37 -3.12
CA GLU A 112 -0.04 9.71 -3.06
C GLU A 112 -0.01 8.45 -2.18
N LEU A 113 0.97 7.57 -2.40
CA LEU A 113 1.12 6.34 -1.60
C LEU A 113 1.33 6.64 -0.12
N VAL A 114 2.09 7.67 0.24
CA VAL A 114 2.28 8.08 1.64
C VAL A 114 0.94 8.51 2.25
N VAL A 115 0.16 9.33 1.55
CA VAL A 115 -1.16 9.77 2.02
C VAL A 115 -2.10 8.58 2.18
N THR A 116 -2.21 7.71 1.18
CA THR A 116 -3.06 6.51 1.24
C THR A 116 -2.61 5.56 2.34
N ASN A 117 -1.30 5.39 2.56
CA ASN A 117 -0.79 4.52 3.62
C ASN A 117 -1.18 5.03 5.01
N GLU A 118 -1.05 6.33 5.25
CA GLU A 118 -1.45 6.95 6.52
C GLU A 118 -2.97 6.85 6.73
N GLN A 119 -3.78 7.05 5.68
CA GLN A 119 -5.23 6.84 5.77
C GLN A 119 -5.60 5.39 6.10
N LEU A 120 -5.00 4.42 5.43
CA LEU A 120 -5.24 3.00 5.70
C LEU A 120 -4.80 2.61 7.12
N ARG A 121 -3.69 3.17 7.61
CA ARG A 121 -3.25 2.95 9.00
C ARG A 121 -4.27 3.48 10.01
N LEU A 122 -4.83 4.66 9.77
CA LEU A 122 -5.89 5.22 10.62
C LEU A 122 -7.13 4.34 10.61
N GLU A 123 -7.59 3.89 9.44
CA GLU A 123 -8.75 3.00 9.33
C GLU A 123 -8.53 1.67 10.07
N ILE A 124 -7.33 1.08 9.98
CA ILE A 124 -6.97 -0.14 10.71
C ILE A 124 -7.04 0.10 12.23
N ILE A 125 -6.53 1.23 12.72
CA ILE A 125 -6.58 1.57 14.15
C ILE A 125 -8.02 1.69 14.62
N GLU A 126 -8.88 2.39 13.86
CA GLU A 126 -10.30 2.55 14.19
C GLU A 126 -11.04 1.21 14.19
N ARG A 127 -10.85 0.39 13.15
CA ARG A 127 -11.45 -0.95 13.09
C ARG A 127 -11.00 -1.83 14.25
N LYS A 128 -9.73 -1.76 14.64
CA LYS A 128 -9.20 -2.53 15.77
C LYS A 128 -9.86 -2.10 17.08
N ARG A 129 -9.97 -0.78 17.32
CA ARG A 129 -10.67 -0.24 18.50
C ARG A 129 -12.14 -0.64 18.54
N ALA A 130 -12.85 -0.54 17.42
CA ALA A 130 -14.25 -0.94 17.32
C ALA A 130 -14.44 -2.43 17.61
N LYS A 131 -13.52 -3.28 17.10
CA LYS A 131 -13.53 -4.71 17.38
C LYS A 131 -13.27 -5.01 18.86
N GLU A 132 -12.23 -4.42 19.46
CA GLU A 132 -11.92 -4.59 20.87
C GLU A 132 -13.08 -4.16 21.77
N LEU A 133 -13.75 -3.05 21.42
CA LEU A 133 -14.97 -2.60 22.11
C LEU A 133 -16.10 -3.62 21.97
N SER A 134 -16.36 -4.11 20.75
CA SER A 134 -17.38 -5.13 20.50
C SER A 134 -17.12 -6.41 21.29
N ASP A 135 -15.87 -6.89 21.32
CA ASP A 135 -15.47 -8.08 22.05
C ASP A 135 -15.64 -7.89 23.58
N THR A 136 -15.31 -6.69 24.08
CA THR A 136 -15.53 -6.31 25.47
C THR A 136 -17.02 -6.26 25.83
N ILE A 137 -17.85 -5.62 24.99
CA ILE A 137 -19.31 -5.56 25.17
C ILE A 137 -19.91 -6.97 25.16
N ASN A 138 -19.50 -7.83 24.23
CA ASN A 138 -19.96 -9.22 24.17
C ASN A 138 -19.60 -9.99 25.44
N SER A 139 -18.38 -9.78 25.96
CA SER A 139 -17.93 -10.41 27.21
C SER A 139 -18.72 -9.92 28.42
N ILE A 140 -18.99 -8.60 28.50
CA ILE A 140 -19.84 -8.02 29.55
C ILE A 140 -21.27 -8.55 29.45
N ASN A 141 -21.84 -8.62 28.25
CA ASN A 141 -23.19 -9.11 28.02
C ASN A 141 -23.33 -10.58 28.49
N ALA A 142 -22.35 -11.43 28.14
CA ALA A 142 -22.28 -12.80 28.63
C ALA A 142 -22.18 -12.86 30.17
N ALA A 143 -21.37 -11.99 30.79
CA ALA A 143 -21.22 -11.94 32.24
C ALA A 143 -22.52 -11.49 32.96
N ILE A 144 -23.19 -10.43 32.48
CA ILE A 144 -24.46 -9.94 33.04
C ILE A 144 -25.55 -11.00 32.93
N HIS A 145 -25.69 -11.63 31.76
CA HIS A 145 -26.62 -12.74 31.60
C HIS A 145 -26.24 -13.98 32.42
N SER A 146 -24.95 -14.19 32.73
CA SER A 146 -24.50 -15.28 33.61
C SER A 146 -24.65 -15.00 35.11
N THR A 147 -24.78 -13.74 35.53
CA THR A 147 -24.82 -13.39 36.96
C THR A 147 -26.17 -13.67 37.59
N LEU A 148 -27.24 -13.77 36.79
CA LEU A 148 -28.60 -14.01 37.27
C LEU A 148 -29.40 -14.77 36.18
N ASP A 149 -29.23 -16.10 36.11
CA ASP A 149 -30.29 -16.97 35.59
C ASP A 149 -31.54 -16.69 36.43
N PHE A 150 -32.68 -16.41 35.80
CA PHE A 150 -33.94 -16.00 36.47
C PHE A 150 -34.24 -16.93 37.64
N ASP A 151 -34.02 -18.23 37.44
CA ASP A 151 -34.23 -19.25 38.44
C ASP A 151 -33.28 -19.10 39.66
N GLN A 152 -32.02 -18.73 39.42
CA GLN A 152 -31.04 -18.46 40.48
C GLN A 152 -31.36 -17.18 41.26
N ILE A 153 -31.87 -16.14 40.60
CA ILE A 153 -32.33 -14.91 41.27
C ILE A 153 -33.43 -15.25 42.26
N MET A 154 -34.47 -15.91 41.75
CA MET A 154 -35.70 -16.13 42.48
C MET A 154 -35.48 -17.11 43.62
N GLN A 155 -34.65 -18.14 43.41
CA GLN A 155 -34.22 -19.04 44.48
C GLN A 155 -33.39 -18.31 45.55
N ARG A 156 -32.54 -17.33 45.19
CA ARG A 156 -31.80 -16.53 46.18
C ARG A 156 -32.71 -15.60 46.96
N VAL A 157 -33.64 -14.93 46.27
CA VAL A 157 -34.61 -14.01 46.88
C VAL A 157 -35.48 -14.73 47.91
N VAL A 158 -35.99 -15.93 47.61
CA VAL A 158 -36.83 -16.67 48.58
C VAL A 158 -36.04 -17.07 49.83
N VAL A 159 -34.78 -17.47 49.67
CA VAL A 159 -33.88 -17.84 50.79
C VAL A 159 -33.50 -16.63 51.65
N ASP A 160 -33.13 -15.51 51.02
CA ASP A 160 -32.73 -14.30 51.75
C ASP A 160 -33.94 -13.63 52.45
N SER A 161 -35.16 -13.79 51.90
CA SER A 161 -36.39 -13.28 52.52
C SER A 161 -36.75 -13.99 53.82
N VAL A 162 -36.59 -15.32 53.90
CA VAL A 162 -36.79 -16.10 55.14
C VAL A 162 -35.86 -15.58 56.24
N LYS A 163 -34.58 -15.39 55.90
CA LYS A 163 -33.58 -14.86 56.84
C LYS A 163 -33.86 -13.43 57.29
N GLY A 164 -34.27 -12.56 56.36
CA GLY A 164 -34.50 -11.15 56.64
C GLY A 164 -35.75 -10.86 57.47
N ILE A 165 -36.79 -11.68 57.30
CA ILE A 165 -38.10 -11.50 57.95
C ILE A 165 -38.26 -12.41 59.18
N VAL A 166 -37.29 -13.32 59.43
CA VAL A 166 -37.35 -14.34 60.49
C VAL A 166 -38.64 -15.18 60.36
N ALA A 167 -38.93 -15.58 59.13
CA ALA A 167 -40.02 -16.51 58.85
C ALA A 167 -39.53 -17.96 59.01
N ASP A 168 -40.45 -18.90 59.27
CA ASP A 168 -40.11 -20.32 59.34
C ASP A 168 -39.92 -20.95 57.94
N ALA A 169 -40.57 -20.38 56.92
CA ALA A 169 -40.57 -20.88 55.55
C ALA A 169 -41.11 -19.82 54.57
N ALA A 170 -40.75 -19.94 53.28
CA ALA A 170 -41.33 -19.12 52.22
C ALA A 170 -41.42 -19.88 50.89
N SER A 171 -42.41 -19.52 50.07
CA SER A 171 -42.51 -19.93 48.68
C SER A 171 -42.75 -18.72 47.77
N ILE A 172 -42.32 -18.86 46.52
CA ILE A 172 -42.74 -17.99 45.42
C ILE A 172 -43.52 -18.84 44.44
N ASP A 173 -44.77 -18.45 44.25
CA ASP A 173 -45.69 -19.11 43.35
C ASP A 173 -45.83 -18.27 42.08
N MET A 174 -45.83 -18.93 40.93
CA MET A 174 -45.95 -18.29 39.63
C MET A 174 -47.22 -18.74 38.93
N HIS A 175 -47.90 -17.79 38.30
CA HIS A 175 -49.09 -18.07 37.51
C HIS A 175 -48.69 -18.40 36.07
N GLU A 176 -48.94 -19.64 35.66
CA GLU A 176 -48.58 -20.17 34.35
C GLU A 176 -49.78 -20.94 33.77
N ASN A 177 -50.16 -20.65 32.52
CA ASN A 177 -51.24 -21.34 31.82
C ASN A 177 -52.56 -21.43 32.62
N GLY A 178 -52.94 -20.34 33.29
CA GLY A 178 -54.17 -20.24 34.08
C GLY A 178 -54.12 -20.94 35.45
N ASN A 179 -52.94 -21.38 35.89
CA ASN A 179 -52.76 -22.12 37.13
C ASN A 179 -51.56 -21.59 37.93
N TRP A 180 -51.68 -21.63 39.24
CA TRP A 180 -50.58 -21.28 40.14
C TRP A 180 -49.72 -22.51 40.42
N TYR A 181 -48.40 -22.36 40.25
CA TYR A 181 -47.41 -23.37 40.56
C TYR A 181 -46.39 -22.82 41.55
N VAL A 182 -46.04 -23.64 42.54
CA VAL A 182 -44.92 -23.31 43.43
C VAL A 182 -43.62 -23.47 42.64
N ARG A 183 -42.86 -22.39 42.45
CA ARG A 183 -41.63 -22.41 41.62
C ARG A 183 -40.35 -22.32 42.43
N TYR A 184 -40.37 -21.61 43.55
CA TYR A 184 -39.20 -21.46 44.41
C TYR A 184 -39.64 -21.62 45.86
N ILE A 185 -38.82 -22.29 46.66
CA ILE A 185 -39.12 -22.55 48.08
C ILE A 185 -37.87 -22.36 48.93
N SER A 186 -38.08 -21.97 50.19
CA SER A 186 -37.08 -22.02 51.26
C SER A 186 -37.72 -22.67 52.49
N ASP A 187 -37.05 -23.67 53.05
CA ASP A 187 -37.44 -24.37 54.29
C ASP A 187 -38.83 -25.04 54.24
N LEU A 188 -39.32 -25.30 53.02
CA LEU A 188 -40.49 -26.15 52.74
C LEU A 188 -40.07 -27.50 52.15
N PRO A 189 -40.92 -28.54 52.27
CA PRO A 189 -40.70 -29.83 51.62
C PRO A 189 -40.55 -29.69 50.10
N LYS A 190 -39.55 -30.36 49.52
CA LYS A 190 -39.24 -30.29 48.08
C LYS A 190 -40.35 -30.86 47.20
N GLU A 191 -41.21 -31.70 47.77
CA GLU A 191 -42.38 -32.29 47.13
C GLU A 191 -43.43 -31.24 46.72
N LEU A 192 -43.37 -30.04 47.32
CA LEU A 192 -44.24 -28.92 46.95
C LEU A 192 -43.75 -28.20 45.68
N LEU A 193 -42.47 -28.34 45.30
CA LEU A 193 -41.91 -27.68 44.13
C LEU A 193 -42.57 -28.21 42.84
N GLY A 194 -43.09 -27.32 42.01
CA GLY A 194 -43.83 -27.65 40.80
C GLY A 194 -45.26 -28.15 41.06
N GLN A 195 -45.71 -28.19 42.32
CA GLN A 195 -47.08 -28.56 42.64
C GLN A 195 -48.04 -27.46 42.20
N ARG A 196 -49.16 -27.87 41.58
CA ARG A 196 -50.26 -26.98 41.24
C ARG A 196 -51.04 -26.62 42.50
N LEU A 197 -51.15 -25.33 42.80
CA LEU A 197 -52.04 -24.82 43.82
C LEU A 197 -53.49 -24.89 43.29
N ARG A 198 -54.33 -25.71 43.93
CA ARG A 198 -55.75 -25.85 43.55
C ARG A 198 -56.51 -24.57 43.95
N GLY A 199 -56.72 -23.67 42.99
CA GLY A 199 -57.33 -22.35 43.17
C GLY A 199 -58.87 -22.32 43.24
N GLU A 200 -59.55 -23.46 43.36
CA GLU A 200 -61.01 -23.48 43.54
C GLU A 200 -61.44 -23.15 44.98
N ASP A 201 -60.61 -23.42 46.00
CA ASP A 201 -60.96 -23.21 47.41
C ASP A 201 -60.16 -22.09 48.13
N ASN A 202 -59.12 -21.53 47.49
CA ASN A 202 -58.27 -20.54 48.14
C ASN A 202 -58.72 -19.09 47.84
N MET A 203 -59.66 -18.59 48.66
CA MET A 203 -60.18 -17.22 48.59
C MET A 203 -59.07 -16.15 48.57
N PHE A 204 -57.93 -16.42 49.23
CA PHE A 204 -56.84 -15.47 49.35
C PHE A 204 -56.11 -15.24 48.02
N LEU A 205 -55.86 -16.29 47.24
CA LEU A 205 -55.17 -16.16 45.95
C LEU A 205 -55.97 -15.31 44.95
N ARG A 206 -57.30 -15.54 44.88
CA ARG A 206 -58.20 -14.72 44.06
C ARG A 206 -58.24 -13.26 44.51
N PHE A 207 -58.19 -13.03 45.83
CA PHE A 207 -58.17 -11.68 46.38
C PHE A 207 -56.87 -10.94 46.06
N ILE A 208 -55.72 -11.59 46.20
CA ILE A 208 -54.41 -11.01 45.90
C ILE A 208 -54.32 -10.67 44.40
N GLU A 209 -54.77 -11.56 43.52
CA GLU A 209 -54.77 -11.35 42.07
C GLU A 209 -55.62 -10.13 41.67
N LYS A 210 -56.84 -10.03 42.21
CA LYS A 210 -57.78 -8.94 41.86
C LYS A 210 -57.39 -7.61 42.51
N SER A 211 -56.93 -7.63 43.76
CA SER A 211 -56.67 -6.40 44.52
C SER A 211 -55.25 -5.86 44.33
N LYS A 212 -54.30 -6.71 43.94
CA LYS A 212 -52.85 -6.43 43.90
C LYS A 212 -52.30 -5.86 45.22
N LYS A 213 -52.96 -6.17 46.35
CA LYS A 213 -52.56 -5.75 47.70
C LYS A 213 -51.96 -6.92 48.47
N HIS A 214 -51.07 -6.61 49.42
CA HIS A 214 -50.53 -7.60 50.35
C HIS A 214 -51.63 -8.04 51.33
N VAL A 215 -51.56 -9.29 51.77
CA VAL A 215 -52.46 -9.88 52.76
C VAL A 215 -51.61 -10.42 53.90
N HIS A 216 -51.96 -10.04 55.13
CA HIS A 216 -51.34 -10.56 56.34
C HIS A 216 -52.39 -11.35 57.13
N ILE A 217 -52.09 -12.60 57.44
CA ILE A 217 -52.98 -13.50 58.20
C ILE A 217 -52.31 -13.80 59.53
N SER A 218 -52.86 -13.27 60.62
CA SER A 218 -52.24 -13.38 61.95
C SER A 218 -52.53 -14.72 62.66
N ASN A 219 -53.55 -15.45 62.22
CA ASN A 219 -53.90 -16.77 62.77
C ASN A 219 -54.59 -17.61 61.68
N THR A 220 -54.14 -18.84 61.50
CA THR A 220 -54.68 -19.81 60.54
C THR A 220 -55.63 -20.84 61.17
N TYR A 221 -55.81 -20.80 62.49
CA TYR A 221 -56.82 -21.60 63.18
C TYR A 221 -58.18 -20.90 63.15
N THR A 222 -59.13 -21.51 62.44
CA THR A 222 -60.56 -21.37 62.72
C THR A 222 -61.07 -22.73 63.18
#